data_AF-A4V6T4-F1
#
_entry.id   AF-A4V6T4-F1
#
_cell.length_a   1.000
_cell.length_b   1.000
_cell.length_c   1.000
_cell.angle_alpha   90.00
_cell.angle_beta   90.00
_cell.angle_gamma   90.00
#
_symmetry.space_group_name_H-M   'P 1'
#
loop_
_entity.id
_entity.type
_entity.pdbx_description
1 polymer ?
#
loop_
_entity_poly.entity_id
_entity_poly.type
_entity_poly.pdbx_seq_one_letter_code
_entity_poly.pdbx_strand_id
1 'polypeptide(L)'
;MDTTLIAALTNRGAMPFARKVARDMRQGASLDDAIASRSVPAGVLVDVRLIMFAVQAGWFEVPAGPDLTFSKTQHSRLTALSSRAPWLGELVDEAAAFEAMHADRAHDRPRAFGAKALPNFHSSATAAMTRLSRLPRDHVAGEITLELWVQILLDTQSVAKYIRAQMDCFRPAWMWESAYSLTEQIERLREHDCMHLLLDYVSAMRNRFIDSFERKLLEDVQYRGMNPSEYEQCWAAEEMRRVNEQQAHWKEVFGLVRRLAAVLDGVKTYHQGTLTKRLRKESNGAFRLQRSDLDREALVVEVKLNYWVGQSANLQTGFELVNYCLALADEIEVEPQTFSGYLSACDRAKARVASLVKPPLDTARSTRRPPDDFDEAAA
;
A
#
# COMPACT_ATOMS: atom_id res chain seq x y z
N MET A 1 6.91 -24.75 -23.67
CA MET A 1 7.44 -25.96 -24.32
C MET A 1 6.41 -27.06 -24.23
N ASP A 2 6.12 -27.70 -25.35
CA ASP A 2 5.33 -28.92 -25.40
C ASP A 2 6.21 -30.15 -25.13
N THR A 3 5.59 -31.31 -24.98
CA THR A 3 6.30 -32.57 -24.71
C THR A 3 7.29 -32.93 -25.82
N THR A 4 6.95 -32.62 -27.08
CA THR A 4 7.78 -32.84 -28.26
C THR A 4 9.09 -32.04 -28.20
N LEU A 5 9.02 -30.74 -27.90
CA LEU A 5 10.20 -29.89 -27.79
C LEU A 5 11.07 -30.29 -26.61
N ILE A 6 10.48 -30.67 -25.47
CA ILE A 6 11.24 -31.15 -24.30
C ILE A 6 11.99 -32.44 -24.65
N ALA A 7 11.34 -33.39 -25.32
CA ALA A 7 11.96 -34.63 -25.77
C ALA A 7 13.13 -34.37 -26.73
N ALA A 8 12.96 -33.46 -27.68
CA ALA A 8 14.01 -33.05 -28.59
C ALA A 8 15.19 -32.40 -27.86
N LEU A 9 14.93 -31.44 -26.96
CA LEU A 9 15.95 -30.73 -26.20
C LEU A 9 16.71 -31.62 -25.21
N THR A 10 16.17 -32.78 -24.84
CA THR A 10 16.81 -33.73 -23.91
C THR A 10 17.37 -34.96 -24.62
N ASN A 11 17.21 -35.08 -25.95
CA ASN A 11 17.69 -36.22 -26.72
C ASN A 11 19.23 -36.23 -26.82
N ARG A 12 19.86 -37.08 -26.01
CA ARG A 12 21.32 -37.27 -25.99
C ARG A 12 21.90 -37.74 -27.34
N GLY A 13 21.14 -38.47 -28.14
CA GLY A 13 21.55 -38.92 -29.48
C GLY A 13 21.56 -37.81 -30.53
N ALA A 14 20.67 -36.82 -30.40
CA ALA A 14 20.60 -35.67 -31.31
C ALA A 14 21.67 -34.59 -31.02
N MET A 15 22.06 -34.44 -29.75
CA MET A 15 22.96 -33.36 -29.29
C MET A 15 24.34 -33.29 -29.99
N PRO A 16 25.04 -34.41 -30.28
CA PRO A 16 26.29 -34.38 -31.02
C PRO A 16 26.13 -33.80 -32.44
N PHE A 17 25.01 -34.10 -33.11
CA PHE A 17 24.69 -33.56 -34.44
C PHE A 17 24.30 -32.09 -34.33
N ALA A 18 23.44 -31.73 -33.39
CA ALA A 18 23.06 -30.34 -33.11
C ALA A 18 24.29 -29.45 -32.83
N ARG A 19 25.30 -29.95 -32.11
CA ARG A 19 26.55 -29.21 -31.85
C ARG A 19 27.35 -28.94 -33.12
N LYS A 20 27.42 -29.92 -34.03
CA LYS A 20 28.12 -29.78 -35.33
C LYS A 20 27.37 -28.82 -36.25
N VAL A 21 26.06 -29.01 -36.38
CA VAL A 21 25.17 -28.15 -37.18
C VAL A 21 25.23 -26.69 -36.68
N ALA A 22 25.13 -26.47 -35.37
CA ALA A 22 25.25 -25.14 -34.78
C ALA A 22 26.60 -24.48 -35.07
N ARG A 23 27.69 -25.26 -35.15
CA ARG A 23 29.02 -24.74 -35.51
C ARG A 23 29.07 -24.27 -36.96
N ASP A 24 28.52 -25.05 -37.88
CA ASP A 24 28.52 -24.71 -39.32
C ASP A 24 27.62 -23.50 -39.58
N MET A 25 26.47 -23.43 -38.91
CA MET A 25 25.59 -22.26 -38.98
C MET A 25 26.26 -20.98 -38.47
N ARG A 26 27.09 -21.07 -37.41
CA ARG A 26 27.92 -19.94 -36.95
C ARG A 26 28.99 -19.53 -37.96
N GLN A 27 29.38 -20.43 -38.87
CA GLN A 27 30.31 -20.16 -39.97
C GLN A 27 29.60 -19.67 -41.24
N GLY A 28 28.28 -19.47 -41.20
CA GLY A 28 27.50 -18.91 -42.31
C GLY A 28 26.74 -19.94 -43.15
N ALA A 29 26.76 -21.22 -42.81
CA ALA A 29 25.95 -22.23 -43.51
C ALA A 29 24.45 -22.06 -43.20
N SER A 30 23.58 -22.34 -44.18
CA SER A 30 22.15 -22.48 -43.91
C SER A 30 21.86 -23.72 -43.07
N LEU A 31 20.70 -23.77 -42.40
CA LEU A 31 20.33 -24.93 -41.58
C LEU A 31 20.27 -26.23 -42.42
N ASP A 32 19.67 -26.17 -43.60
CA ASP A 32 19.52 -27.35 -44.46
C ASP A 32 20.87 -27.80 -45.04
N ASP A 33 21.77 -26.87 -45.39
CA ASP A 33 23.13 -27.20 -45.85
C ASP A 33 23.97 -27.80 -44.71
N ALA A 34 23.86 -27.27 -43.49
CA ALA A 34 24.56 -27.79 -42.32
C ALA A 34 24.06 -29.20 -41.94
N ILE A 35 22.75 -29.44 -42.04
CA ILE A 35 22.17 -30.77 -41.83
C ILE A 35 22.64 -31.77 -42.89
N ALA A 36 22.62 -31.37 -44.17
CA ALA A 36 23.03 -32.24 -45.28
C ALA A 36 24.53 -32.58 -45.21
N SER A 37 25.38 -31.58 -45.00
CA SER A 37 26.84 -31.74 -44.90
C SER A 37 27.28 -32.60 -43.71
N ARG A 38 26.50 -32.62 -42.62
CA ARG A 38 26.77 -33.45 -41.44
C ARG A 38 26.12 -34.83 -41.48
N SER A 39 25.42 -35.15 -42.57
CA SER A 39 24.75 -36.44 -42.77
C SER A 39 23.91 -36.86 -41.56
N VAL A 40 23.09 -35.92 -41.05
CA VAL A 40 22.27 -36.16 -39.85
C VAL A 40 21.30 -37.33 -40.11
N PRO A 41 21.30 -38.38 -39.27
CA PRO A 41 20.42 -39.53 -39.46
C PRO A 41 18.93 -39.14 -39.41
N ALA A 42 18.12 -39.76 -40.27
CA ALA A 42 16.69 -39.48 -40.34
C ALA A 42 15.96 -39.62 -38.98
N GLY A 43 16.38 -40.57 -38.14
CA GLY A 43 15.79 -40.83 -36.82
C GLY A 43 16.00 -39.73 -35.78
N VAL A 44 16.96 -38.80 -35.98
CA VAL A 44 17.21 -37.65 -35.07
C VAL A 44 17.05 -36.30 -35.78
N LEU A 45 16.66 -36.31 -37.05
CA LEU A 45 16.58 -35.11 -37.89
C LEU A 45 15.58 -34.09 -37.34
N VAL A 46 14.41 -34.55 -36.91
CA VAL A 46 13.36 -33.71 -36.33
C VAL A 46 13.86 -33.04 -35.05
N ASP A 47 14.49 -33.80 -34.16
CA ASP A 47 15.02 -33.27 -32.90
C ASP A 47 16.13 -32.24 -33.14
N VAL A 48 17.05 -32.51 -34.07
CA VAL A 48 18.09 -31.54 -34.45
C VAL A 48 17.48 -30.25 -34.98
N ARG A 49 16.43 -30.32 -35.82
CA ARG A 49 15.72 -29.14 -36.31
C ARG A 49 15.06 -28.35 -35.18
N LEU A 50 14.40 -29.02 -34.23
CA LEU A 50 13.77 -28.38 -33.07
C LEU A 50 14.81 -27.73 -32.13
N ILE A 51 15.94 -28.39 -31.88
CA ILE A 51 17.06 -27.80 -31.11
C ILE A 51 17.59 -26.57 -31.84
N MET A 52 17.81 -26.63 -33.15
CA MET A 52 18.33 -25.50 -33.92
C MET A 52 17.34 -24.34 -34.00
N PHE A 53 16.04 -24.61 -34.06
CA PHE A 53 15.00 -23.58 -33.94
C PHE A 53 15.15 -22.81 -32.61
N ALA A 54 15.30 -23.51 -31.49
CA ALA A 54 15.50 -22.89 -30.18
C ALA A 54 16.80 -22.09 -30.09
N VAL A 55 17.88 -22.58 -30.73
CA VAL A 55 19.18 -21.89 -30.80
C VAL A 55 19.11 -20.63 -31.66
N GLN A 56 18.44 -20.69 -32.82
CA GLN A 56 18.26 -19.54 -33.71
C GLN A 56 17.36 -18.48 -33.08
N ALA A 57 16.32 -18.90 -32.37
CA ALA A 57 15.47 -18.01 -31.57
C ALA A 57 16.20 -17.41 -30.36
N GLY A 58 17.42 -17.87 -30.05
CA GLY A 58 18.33 -17.23 -29.12
C GLY A 58 17.99 -17.42 -27.65
N TRP A 59 17.14 -18.41 -27.31
CA TRP A 59 16.80 -18.76 -25.93
C TRP A 59 17.36 -20.11 -25.48
N PHE A 60 18.08 -20.80 -26.37
CA PHE A 60 18.76 -22.04 -26.07
C PHE A 60 20.18 -22.05 -26.64
N GLU A 61 21.08 -22.79 -26.01
CA GLU A 61 22.42 -23.05 -26.54
C GLU A 61 22.78 -24.52 -26.31
N VAL A 62 23.40 -25.15 -27.31
CA VAL A 62 23.86 -26.55 -27.19
C VAL A 62 25.04 -26.61 -26.20
N PRO A 63 24.99 -27.45 -25.15
CA PRO A 63 26.08 -27.59 -24.19
C PRO A 63 27.39 -27.97 -24.89
N ALA A 64 28.50 -27.31 -24.53
CA ALA A 64 29.81 -27.55 -25.15
C ALA A 64 30.70 -28.49 -24.33
N GLY A 65 30.40 -28.67 -23.04
CA GLY A 65 31.19 -29.49 -22.12
C GLY A 65 31.03 -30.99 -22.30
N PRO A 66 31.80 -31.78 -21.53
CA PRO A 66 31.62 -33.22 -21.42
C PRO A 66 30.24 -33.53 -20.83
N ASP A 67 29.68 -34.70 -21.17
CA ASP A 67 28.39 -35.17 -20.65
C ASP A 67 27.22 -34.18 -20.78
N LEU A 68 27.24 -33.37 -21.85
CA LEU A 68 26.22 -32.35 -22.14
C LEU A 68 26.11 -31.28 -21.03
N THR A 69 27.24 -30.92 -20.43
CA THR A 69 27.33 -29.85 -19.42
C THR A 69 27.67 -28.50 -20.05
N PHE A 70 27.24 -27.43 -19.39
CA PHE A 70 27.53 -26.06 -19.82
C PHE A 70 28.89 -25.60 -19.30
N SER A 71 29.67 -24.97 -20.18
CA SER A 71 30.96 -24.37 -19.82
C SER A 71 30.76 -23.08 -19.00
N LYS A 72 31.84 -22.57 -18.40
CA LYS A 72 31.84 -21.28 -17.70
C LYS A 72 31.37 -20.12 -18.58
N THR A 73 31.75 -20.10 -19.86
CA THR A 73 31.34 -19.07 -20.83
C THR A 73 29.89 -19.21 -21.29
N GLN A 74 29.33 -20.42 -21.22
CA GLN A 74 27.90 -20.62 -21.48
C GLN A 74 27.06 -20.26 -20.27
N HIS A 75 27.50 -20.60 -19.05
CA HIS A 75 26.83 -20.25 -17.80
C HIS A 75 26.54 -18.76 -17.68
N SER A 76 27.52 -17.90 -17.99
CA SER A 76 27.34 -16.44 -17.95
C SER A 76 26.28 -15.91 -18.94
N ARG A 77 25.87 -16.72 -19.93
CA ARG A 77 24.86 -16.37 -20.94
C ARG A 77 23.48 -16.97 -20.67
N LEU A 78 23.37 -17.96 -19.77
CA LEU A 78 22.12 -18.68 -19.53
C LEU A 78 20.98 -17.74 -19.10
N THR A 79 21.24 -16.79 -18.22
CA THR A 79 20.22 -15.79 -17.82
C THR A 79 19.71 -14.98 -19.02
N ALA A 80 20.61 -14.55 -19.90
CA ALA A 80 20.25 -13.81 -21.12
C ALA A 80 19.52 -14.66 -22.17
N LEU A 81 19.79 -15.98 -22.20
CA LEU A 81 19.02 -16.93 -23.01
C LEU A 81 17.60 -17.09 -22.44
N SER A 82 17.48 -17.27 -21.12
CA SER A 82 16.17 -17.40 -20.48
C SER A 82 15.27 -16.20 -20.74
N SER A 83 15.80 -14.97 -20.66
CA SER A 83 15.02 -13.76 -20.89
C SER A 83 14.46 -13.65 -22.32
N ARG A 84 15.01 -14.42 -23.27
CA ARG A 84 14.55 -14.47 -24.67
C ARG A 84 13.57 -15.60 -24.93
N ALA A 85 13.23 -16.41 -23.92
CA ALA A 85 12.25 -17.47 -24.07
C ALA A 85 10.90 -16.87 -24.50
N PRO A 86 10.24 -17.44 -25.53
CA PRO A 86 9.08 -16.82 -26.16
C PRO A 86 7.92 -16.61 -25.17
N TRP A 87 7.69 -17.56 -24.26
CA TRP A 87 6.63 -17.45 -23.25
C TRP A 87 6.87 -16.35 -22.21
N LEU A 88 8.11 -15.89 -22.01
CA LEU A 88 8.41 -14.76 -21.12
C LEU A 88 8.30 -13.42 -21.84
N GLY A 89 8.74 -13.35 -23.10
CA GLY A 89 8.56 -12.16 -23.93
C GLY A 89 7.07 -11.81 -24.06
N GLU A 90 6.26 -12.78 -24.51
CA GLU A 90 4.80 -12.62 -24.60
C GLU A 90 4.15 -12.24 -23.26
N LEU A 91 4.62 -12.82 -22.15
CA LEU A 91 4.09 -12.53 -20.82
C LEU A 91 4.34 -11.08 -20.42
N VAL A 92 5.53 -10.54 -20.70
CA VAL A 92 5.88 -9.16 -20.34
C VAL A 92 5.01 -8.16 -21.08
N ASP A 93 4.78 -8.39 -22.37
CA ASP A 93 3.91 -7.55 -23.20
C ASP A 93 2.44 -7.64 -22.74
N GLU A 94 1.95 -8.86 -22.47
CA GLU A 94 0.60 -9.09 -21.94
C GLU A 94 0.41 -8.42 -20.56
N ALA A 95 1.40 -8.55 -19.67
CA ALA A 95 1.36 -7.94 -18.36
C ALA A 95 1.44 -6.40 -18.41
N ALA A 96 2.22 -5.84 -19.36
CA ALA A 96 2.24 -4.40 -19.58
C ALA A 96 0.87 -3.87 -20.03
N ALA A 97 0.23 -4.56 -20.98
CA ALA A 97 -1.12 -4.23 -21.43
C ALA A 97 -2.16 -4.38 -20.31
N PHE A 98 -2.03 -5.41 -19.47
CA PHE A 98 -2.90 -5.60 -18.32
C PHE A 98 -2.78 -4.45 -17.31
N GLU A 99 -1.57 -4.03 -16.95
CA GLU A 99 -1.34 -2.93 -16.01
C GLU A 99 -1.85 -1.59 -16.56
N ALA A 100 -1.68 -1.33 -17.86
CA ALA A 100 -2.23 -0.13 -18.51
C ALA A 100 -3.77 -0.11 -18.43
N MET A 101 -4.41 -1.24 -18.77
CA MET A 101 -5.86 -1.41 -18.66
C MET A 101 -6.36 -1.26 -17.21
N HIS A 102 -5.61 -1.79 -16.24
CA HIS A 102 -5.94 -1.67 -14.83
C HIS A 102 -5.81 -0.21 -14.33
N ALA A 103 -4.78 0.51 -14.77
CA ALA A 103 -4.60 1.93 -14.46
C ALA A 103 -5.76 2.79 -14.99
N ASP A 104 -6.21 2.55 -16.22
CA ASP A 104 -7.36 3.26 -16.81
C ASP A 104 -8.67 2.99 -16.04
N ARG A 105 -8.85 1.77 -15.50
CA ARG A 105 -10.06 1.38 -14.75
C ARG A 105 -10.05 1.86 -13.32
N ALA A 106 -8.88 1.94 -12.68
CA ALA A 106 -8.70 2.44 -11.33
C ALA A 106 -8.78 3.97 -11.28
N HIS A 107 -9.79 4.56 -11.94
CA HIS A 107 -10.19 5.99 -11.96
C HIS A 107 -9.39 6.85 -10.98
N ASP A 108 -8.25 7.44 -11.40
CA ASP A 108 -7.46 8.51 -10.74
C ASP A 108 -7.57 8.68 -9.21
N ARG A 109 -7.76 7.60 -8.46
CA ARG A 109 -8.00 7.69 -7.01
C ARG A 109 -6.63 7.58 -6.38
N PRO A 110 -6.12 8.66 -5.76
CA PRO A 110 -4.88 8.56 -5.02
C PRO A 110 -5.04 7.46 -3.96
N ARG A 111 -4.04 6.58 -3.90
CA ARG A 111 -4.06 5.46 -2.96
C ARG A 111 -4.12 6.00 -1.54
N ALA A 112 -5.11 5.57 -0.78
CA ALA A 112 -5.26 5.99 0.61
C ALA A 112 -4.09 5.48 1.46
N PHE A 113 -3.76 6.21 2.52
CA PHE A 113 -2.72 5.82 3.45
C PHE A 113 -2.99 4.41 4.03
N GLY A 114 -2.00 3.53 3.93
CA GLY A 114 -2.07 2.15 4.41
C GLY A 114 -2.84 1.18 3.52
N ALA A 115 -3.43 1.62 2.40
CA ALA A 115 -4.01 0.70 1.43
C ALA A 115 -2.91 -0.13 0.74
N LYS A 116 -3.13 -1.44 0.62
CA LYS A 116 -2.23 -2.34 -0.09
C LYS A 116 -2.51 -2.32 -1.58
N ALA A 117 -1.45 -2.50 -2.35
CA ALA A 117 -1.53 -2.75 -3.79
C ALA A 117 -1.69 -4.24 -4.04
N LEU A 118 -2.35 -4.59 -5.14
CA LEU A 118 -2.07 -5.87 -5.76
C LEU A 118 -0.63 -5.92 -6.28
N PRO A 119 -0.06 -7.13 -6.42
CA PRO A 119 1.24 -7.31 -7.06
C PRO A 119 1.23 -6.70 -8.46
N ASN A 120 2.28 -5.96 -8.81
CA ASN A 120 2.46 -5.51 -10.18
C ASN A 120 2.89 -6.71 -11.04
N PHE A 121 2.01 -7.14 -11.94
CA PHE A 121 2.20 -8.32 -12.77
C PHE A 121 3.30 -8.09 -13.81
N HIS A 122 3.45 -6.87 -14.33
CA HIS A 122 4.53 -6.52 -15.24
C HIS A 122 5.91 -6.69 -14.57
N SER A 123 6.07 -6.16 -13.35
CA SER A 123 7.30 -6.31 -12.56
C SER A 123 7.58 -7.79 -12.25
N SER A 124 6.53 -8.57 -11.96
CA SER A 124 6.65 -10.02 -11.74
C SER A 124 7.08 -10.77 -13.00
N ALA A 125 6.53 -10.40 -14.16
CA ALA A 125 6.91 -10.95 -15.46
C ALA A 125 8.36 -10.61 -15.84
N THR A 126 8.78 -9.36 -15.67
CA THR A 126 10.18 -8.95 -15.90
C THR A 126 11.14 -9.66 -14.93
N ALA A 127 10.73 -9.85 -13.67
CA ALA A 127 11.54 -10.60 -12.71
C ALA A 127 11.69 -12.08 -13.09
N ALA A 128 10.65 -12.71 -13.66
CA ALA A 128 10.68 -14.10 -14.12
C ALA A 128 11.72 -14.35 -15.22
N MET A 129 12.10 -13.31 -15.99
CA MET A 129 13.16 -13.40 -17.01
C MET A 129 14.56 -13.65 -16.42
N THR A 130 14.78 -13.28 -15.16
CA THR A 130 16.13 -13.29 -14.55
C THR A 130 16.20 -14.14 -13.28
N ARG A 131 15.08 -14.39 -12.60
CA ARG A 131 15.03 -15.18 -11.36
C ARG A 131 14.97 -16.68 -11.65
N LEU A 132 16.14 -17.26 -11.91
CA LEU A 132 16.32 -18.69 -12.19
C LEU A 132 16.66 -19.45 -10.90
N SER A 133 15.65 -19.94 -10.19
CA SER A 133 15.78 -20.52 -8.84
C SER A 133 16.77 -21.69 -8.74
N ARG A 134 16.84 -22.55 -9.76
CA ARG A 134 17.73 -23.71 -9.80
C ARG A 134 19.09 -23.44 -10.44
N LEU A 135 19.30 -22.25 -11.02
CA LEU A 135 20.59 -21.93 -11.63
C LEU A 135 21.60 -21.55 -10.54
N PRO A 136 22.73 -22.27 -10.41
CA PRO A 136 23.79 -21.88 -9.48
C PRO A 136 24.30 -20.46 -9.78
N ARG A 137 24.54 -19.68 -8.72
CA ARG A 137 25.07 -18.30 -8.84
C ARG A 137 26.44 -18.28 -9.51
N ASP A 138 27.30 -19.21 -9.11
CA ASP A 138 28.63 -19.38 -9.67
C ASP A 138 28.69 -20.64 -10.54
N HIS A 139 29.56 -20.62 -11.55
CA HIS A 139 29.80 -21.80 -12.37
C HIS A 139 30.54 -22.87 -11.55
N VAL A 140 29.96 -24.07 -11.49
CA VAL A 140 30.62 -25.28 -11.03
C VAL A 140 30.67 -26.28 -12.18
N ALA A 141 31.86 -26.79 -12.48
CA ALA A 141 32.07 -27.72 -13.58
C ALA A 141 31.27 -29.02 -13.35
N GLY A 142 30.50 -29.44 -14.35
CA GLY A 142 29.70 -30.66 -14.29
C GLY A 142 28.30 -30.52 -13.69
N GLU A 143 28.03 -29.47 -12.88
CA GLU A 143 26.73 -29.33 -12.20
C GLU A 143 25.62 -28.82 -13.10
N ILE A 144 25.96 -27.96 -14.07
CA ILE A 144 24.98 -27.37 -14.98
C ILE A 144 24.84 -28.27 -16.19
N THR A 145 23.98 -29.28 -16.06
CA THR A 145 23.67 -30.24 -17.12
C THR A 145 22.60 -29.69 -18.07
N LEU A 146 22.50 -30.30 -19.25
CA LEU A 146 21.39 -30.09 -20.18
C LEU A 146 20.02 -30.28 -19.51
N GLU A 147 19.87 -31.35 -18.72
CA GLU A 147 18.63 -31.70 -18.04
C GLU A 147 18.24 -30.62 -17.02
N LEU A 148 19.20 -30.12 -16.24
CA LEU A 148 18.98 -29.01 -15.31
C LEU A 148 18.52 -27.74 -16.05
N TRP A 149 19.15 -27.42 -17.18
CA TRP A 149 18.78 -26.25 -17.96
C TRP A 149 17.35 -26.35 -18.52
N VAL A 150 16.96 -27.51 -19.04
CA VAL A 150 15.59 -27.74 -19.49
C VAL A 150 14.61 -27.63 -18.32
N GLN A 151 14.96 -28.15 -17.14
CA GLN A 151 14.13 -27.98 -15.93
C GLN A 151 13.98 -26.51 -15.53
N ILE A 152 15.05 -25.72 -15.58
CA ILE A 152 14.99 -24.27 -15.33
C ILE A 152 14.01 -23.60 -16.31
N LEU A 153 14.10 -23.92 -17.61
CA LEU A 153 13.18 -23.37 -18.61
C LEU A 153 11.72 -23.78 -18.32
N LEU A 154 11.48 -25.02 -17.90
CA LEU A 154 10.13 -25.47 -17.48
C LEU A 154 9.62 -24.72 -16.24
N ASP A 155 10.48 -24.45 -15.27
CA ASP A 155 10.13 -23.65 -14.11
C ASP A 155 9.70 -22.23 -14.54
N THR A 156 10.45 -21.57 -15.44
CA THR A 156 10.06 -20.25 -15.96
C THR A 156 8.73 -20.28 -16.73
N GLN A 157 8.45 -21.35 -17.48
CA GLN A 157 7.18 -21.51 -18.17
C GLN A 157 6.03 -21.68 -17.18
N SER A 158 6.27 -22.41 -16.09
CA SER A 158 5.27 -22.63 -15.04
C SER A 158 4.95 -21.33 -14.31
N VAL A 159 5.98 -20.52 -14.01
CA VAL A 159 5.81 -19.15 -13.48
C VAL A 159 5.00 -18.28 -14.45
N ALA A 160 5.30 -18.33 -15.75
CA ALA A 160 4.54 -17.56 -16.75
C ALA A 160 3.06 -17.94 -16.80
N LYS A 161 2.75 -19.25 -16.77
CA LYS A 161 1.37 -19.74 -16.69
C LYS A 161 0.66 -19.27 -15.42
N TYR A 162 1.37 -19.32 -14.29
CA TYR A 162 0.83 -18.87 -13.01
C TYR A 162 0.49 -17.38 -13.01
N ILE A 163 1.38 -16.53 -13.53
CA ILE A 163 1.13 -15.08 -13.66
C ILE A 163 -0.04 -14.82 -14.63
N ARG A 164 -0.13 -15.54 -15.76
CA ARG A 164 -1.28 -15.43 -16.67
C ARG A 164 -2.60 -15.78 -16.00
N ALA A 165 -2.65 -16.89 -15.25
CA ALA A 165 -3.85 -17.29 -14.53
C ALA A 165 -4.32 -16.22 -13.52
N GLN A 166 -3.38 -15.56 -12.84
CA GLN A 166 -3.69 -14.42 -11.96
C GLN A 166 -4.24 -13.24 -12.75
N MET A 167 -3.59 -12.84 -13.85
CA MET A 167 -4.09 -11.74 -14.70
C MET A 167 -5.49 -12.05 -15.25
N ASP A 168 -5.75 -13.30 -15.66
CA ASP A 168 -7.06 -13.74 -16.15
C ASP A 168 -8.14 -13.70 -15.06
N CYS A 169 -7.77 -14.03 -13.81
CA CYS A 169 -8.67 -13.88 -12.67
C CYS A 169 -9.16 -12.43 -12.54
N PHE A 170 -8.26 -11.46 -12.67
CA PHE A 170 -8.57 -10.04 -12.48
C PHE A 170 -8.97 -9.28 -13.76
N ARG A 171 -8.94 -9.94 -14.92
CA ARG A 171 -9.23 -9.32 -16.22
C ARG A 171 -10.63 -8.72 -16.37
N PRO A 172 -11.72 -9.32 -15.85
CA PRO A 172 -13.06 -8.77 -16.02
C PRO A 172 -13.24 -7.40 -15.33
N ALA A 173 -13.99 -6.49 -15.95
CA ALA A 173 -14.23 -5.16 -15.38
C ALA A 173 -14.99 -5.21 -14.05
N TRP A 174 -15.97 -6.11 -13.94
CA TRP A 174 -16.80 -6.29 -12.76
C TRP A 174 -16.02 -6.69 -11.49
N MET A 175 -14.80 -7.24 -11.63
CA MET A 175 -13.89 -7.49 -10.50
C MET A 175 -13.46 -6.20 -9.79
N TRP A 176 -13.67 -5.04 -10.38
CA TRP A 176 -13.23 -3.75 -9.84
C TRP A 176 -14.38 -2.80 -9.55
N GLU A 177 -15.61 -3.24 -9.83
CA GLU A 177 -16.80 -2.44 -9.68
C GLU A 177 -17.41 -2.66 -8.30
N SER A 178 -17.63 -1.58 -7.55
CA SER A 178 -18.23 -1.63 -6.21
C SER A 178 -19.71 -2.05 -6.23
N ALA A 179 -20.34 -2.08 -7.41
CA ALA A 179 -21.72 -2.52 -7.57
C ALA A 179 -21.88 -4.04 -7.53
N TYR A 180 -20.81 -4.80 -7.77
CA TYR A 180 -20.83 -6.25 -7.74
C TYR A 180 -20.60 -6.77 -6.33
N SER A 181 -21.18 -7.95 -6.05
CA SER A 181 -21.05 -8.59 -4.75
C SER A 181 -19.62 -9.06 -4.52
N LEU A 182 -19.06 -8.73 -3.36
CA LEU A 182 -17.74 -9.26 -2.95
C LEU A 182 -17.75 -10.80 -2.92
N THR A 183 -18.89 -11.43 -2.61
CA THR A 183 -19.02 -12.89 -2.65
C THR A 183 -18.67 -13.45 -4.03
N GLU A 184 -19.21 -12.87 -5.10
CA GLU A 184 -18.95 -13.33 -6.48
C GLU A 184 -17.49 -13.11 -6.88
N GLN A 185 -16.91 -11.99 -6.45
CA GLN A 185 -15.49 -11.69 -6.66
C GLN A 185 -14.58 -12.69 -5.93
N ILE A 186 -14.94 -13.10 -4.71
CA ILE A 186 -14.19 -14.10 -3.92
C ILE A 186 -14.36 -15.50 -4.51
N GLU A 187 -15.54 -15.88 -4.99
CA GLU A 187 -15.72 -17.16 -5.66
C GLU A 187 -14.83 -17.27 -6.90
N ARG A 188 -14.73 -16.20 -7.69
CA ARG A 188 -13.80 -16.17 -8.83
C ARG A 188 -12.33 -16.29 -8.42
N LEU A 189 -11.92 -15.62 -7.34
CA LEU A 189 -10.57 -15.80 -6.78
C LEU A 189 -10.31 -17.27 -6.42
N ARG A 190 -11.32 -17.99 -5.92
CA ARG A 190 -11.23 -19.42 -5.60
C ARG A 190 -11.14 -20.28 -6.85
N GLU A 191 -11.98 -20.02 -7.86
CA GLU A 191 -11.98 -20.74 -9.14
C GLU A 191 -10.63 -20.65 -9.88
N HIS A 192 -9.94 -19.52 -9.75
CA HIS A 192 -8.65 -19.24 -10.38
C HIS A 192 -7.43 -19.51 -9.48
N ASP A 193 -7.60 -20.12 -8.31
CA ASP A 193 -6.53 -20.38 -7.34
C ASP A 193 -5.72 -19.10 -6.97
N CYS A 194 -6.45 -18.00 -6.79
CA CYS A 194 -5.93 -16.66 -6.51
C CYS A 194 -6.27 -16.16 -5.09
N MET A 195 -6.74 -17.05 -4.21
CA MET A 195 -7.16 -16.69 -2.84
C MET A 195 -6.02 -16.09 -1.99
N HIS A 196 -4.76 -16.37 -2.30
CA HIS A 196 -3.60 -15.73 -1.67
C HIS A 196 -3.51 -14.23 -1.91
N LEU A 197 -4.24 -13.69 -2.89
CA LEU A 197 -4.33 -12.27 -3.19
C LEU A 197 -5.56 -11.60 -2.59
N LEU A 198 -6.41 -12.33 -1.85
CA LEU A 198 -7.67 -11.82 -1.32
C LEU A 198 -7.49 -10.52 -0.51
N LEU A 199 -6.54 -10.51 0.41
CA LEU A 199 -6.29 -9.35 1.28
C LEU A 199 -5.85 -8.13 0.47
N ASP A 200 -4.90 -8.32 -0.44
CA ASP A 200 -4.36 -7.24 -1.27
C ASP A 200 -5.44 -6.72 -2.25
N TYR A 201 -6.26 -7.63 -2.78
CA TYR A 201 -7.41 -7.32 -3.62
C TYR A 201 -8.46 -6.48 -2.88
N VAL A 202 -8.92 -6.91 -1.71
CA VAL A 202 -9.92 -6.16 -0.92
C VAL A 202 -9.39 -4.79 -0.52
N SER A 203 -8.12 -4.71 -0.12
CA SER A 203 -7.49 -3.44 0.24
C SER A 203 -7.37 -2.48 -0.95
N ALA A 204 -7.01 -2.99 -2.13
CA ALA A 204 -6.90 -2.22 -3.36
C ALA A 204 -8.28 -1.75 -3.84
N MET A 205 -9.27 -2.64 -3.89
CA MET A 205 -10.62 -2.36 -4.35
C MET A 205 -11.35 -1.36 -3.44
N ARG A 206 -11.22 -1.50 -2.12
CA ARG A 206 -11.80 -0.56 -1.14
C ARG A 206 -10.95 0.70 -0.94
N ASN A 207 -9.76 0.77 -1.54
CA ASN A 207 -8.76 1.84 -1.37
C ASN A 207 -8.60 2.28 0.09
N ARG A 208 -8.38 1.32 1.00
CA ARG A 208 -8.21 1.62 2.44
C ARG A 208 -7.29 0.63 3.14
N PHE A 209 -6.78 1.05 4.28
CA PHE A 209 -6.08 0.18 5.21
C PHE A 209 -7.02 -0.87 5.79
N ILE A 210 -6.57 -2.14 5.77
CA ILE A 210 -7.25 -3.28 6.39
C ILE A 210 -6.69 -3.45 7.79
N ASP A 211 -7.53 -3.22 8.80
CA ASP A 211 -7.14 -3.33 10.20
C ASP A 211 -6.97 -4.78 10.66
N SER A 212 -6.57 -4.98 11.92
CA SER A 212 -6.34 -6.31 12.47
C SER A 212 -7.61 -7.17 12.58
N PHE A 213 -8.79 -6.55 12.67
CA PHE A 213 -10.06 -7.27 12.77
C PHE A 213 -10.48 -7.76 11.38
N GLU A 214 -10.56 -6.87 10.40
CA GLU A 214 -10.89 -7.20 9.01
C GLU A 214 -9.90 -8.21 8.44
N ARG A 215 -8.60 -8.05 8.74
CA ARG A 215 -7.56 -9.00 8.33
C ARG A 215 -7.86 -10.42 8.81
N LYS A 216 -8.22 -10.59 10.08
CA LYS A 216 -8.52 -11.92 10.63
C LYS A 216 -9.74 -12.55 9.95
N LEU A 217 -10.77 -11.74 9.69
CA LEU A 217 -11.94 -12.25 8.97
C LEU A 217 -11.58 -12.66 7.53
N LEU A 218 -10.77 -11.87 6.82
CA LEU A 218 -10.29 -12.23 5.48
C LEU A 218 -9.40 -13.47 5.50
N GLU A 219 -8.56 -13.66 6.52
CA GLU A 219 -7.78 -14.88 6.73
C GLU A 219 -8.69 -16.10 7.00
N ASP A 220 -9.79 -15.92 7.73
CA ASP A 220 -10.78 -16.98 7.97
C ASP A 220 -11.53 -17.33 6.66
N VAL A 221 -11.84 -16.35 5.80
CA VAL A 221 -12.39 -16.60 4.46
C VAL A 221 -11.38 -17.36 3.59
N GLN A 222 -10.10 -16.98 3.68
CA GLN A 222 -9.05 -17.58 2.87
C GLN A 222 -8.70 -19.02 3.29
N TYR A 223 -8.57 -19.28 4.59
CA TYR A 223 -7.98 -20.51 5.11
C TYR A 223 -8.95 -21.41 5.88
N ARG A 224 -10.05 -20.87 6.40
CA ARG A 224 -10.99 -21.60 7.28
C ARG A 224 -12.37 -21.81 6.68
N GLY A 225 -12.58 -21.35 5.45
CA GLY A 225 -13.85 -21.53 4.74
C GLY A 225 -15.00 -20.68 5.30
N MET A 226 -14.69 -19.55 5.95
CA MET A 226 -15.73 -18.57 6.31
C MET A 226 -16.46 -18.12 5.04
N ASN A 227 -17.78 -18.03 5.13
CA ASN A 227 -18.59 -17.59 4.02
C ASN A 227 -18.38 -16.08 3.77
N PRO A 228 -18.17 -15.62 2.52
CA PRO A 228 -18.05 -14.20 2.22
C PRO A 228 -19.21 -13.32 2.72
N SER A 229 -20.43 -13.87 2.75
CA SER A 229 -21.60 -13.16 3.29
C SER A 229 -21.53 -12.98 4.81
N GLU A 230 -20.98 -13.94 5.53
CA GLU A 230 -20.73 -13.86 6.97
C GLU A 230 -19.65 -12.82 7.27
N TYR A 231 -18.59 -12.80 6.46
CA TYR A 231 -17.56 -11.75 6.52
C TYR A 231 -18.16 -10.34 6.40
N GLU A 232 -19.01 -10.07 5.39
CA GLU A 232 -19.62 -8.75 5.21
C GLU A 232 -20.53 -8.37 6.38
N GLN A 233 -21.28 -9.34 6.93
CA GLN A 233 -22.13 -9.12 8.10
C GLN A 233 -21.32 -8.78 9.35
N CYS A 234 -20.28 -9.55 9.66
CA CYS A 234 -19.41 -9.31 10.80
C CYS A 234 -18.69 -7.96 10.67
N TRP A 235 -18.21 -7.63 9.47
CA TRP A 235 -17.57 -6.35 9.20
C TRP A 235 -18.54 -5.17 9.36
N ALA A 236 -19.74 -5.26 8.79
CA ALA A 236 -20.76 -4.21 8.91
C ALA A 236 -21.22 -4.01 10.37
N ALA A 237 -21.39 -5.10 11.12
CA ALA A 237 -21.75 -5.04 12.54
C ALA A 237 -20.66 -4.37 13.38
N GLU A 238 -19.39 -4.67 13.09
CA GLU A 238 -18.24 -4.03 13.76
C GLU A 238 -18.14 -2.54 13.43
N GLU A 239 -18.35 -2.16 12.16
CA GLU A 239 -18.33 -0.76 11.76
C GLU A 239 -19.44 0.02 12.48
N MET A 240 -20.65 -0.52 12.53
CA MET A 240 -21.76 0.07 13.27
C MET A 240 -21.46 0.17 14.78
N ARG A 241 -20.84 -0.85 15.36
CA ARG A 241 -20.41 -0.83 16.76
C ARG A 241 -19.41 0.30 17.02
N ARG A 242 -18.41 0.46 16.17
CA ARG A 242 -17.40 1.52 16.28
C ARG A 242 -18.00 2.92 16.12
N VAL A 243 -18.91 3.10 15.16
CA VAL A 243 -19.64 4.37 15.00
C VAL A 243 -20.44 4.70 16.27
N ASN A 244 -21.15 3.71 16.83
CA ASN A 244 -21.91 3.89 18.06
C ASN A 244 -21.01 4.18 19.27
N GLU A 245 -19.88 3.47 19.42
CA GLU A 245 -18.89 3.70 20.48
C GLU A 245 -18.26 5.10 20.35
N GLN A 246 -17.90 5.52 19.15
CA GLN A 246 -17.37 6.87 18.90
C GLN A 246 -18.42 7.96 19.19
N GLN A 247 -19.67 7.76 18.78
CA GLN A 247 -20.74 8.71 19.06
C GLN A 247 -21.01 8.82 20.57
N ALA A 248 -21.05 7.69 21.28
CA ALA A 248 -21.20 7.65 22.73
C ALA A 248 -20.02 8.35 23.43
N HIS A 249 -18.80 8.12 22.96
CA HIS A 249 -17.59 8.78 23.46
C HIS A 249 -17.65 10.30 23.29
N TRP A 250 -17.95 10.80 22.09
CA TRP A 250 -18.03 12.24 21.83
C TRP A 250 -19.18 12.90 22.59
N LYS A 251 -20.29 12.20 22.79
CA LYS A 251 -21.38 12.65 23.67
C LYS A 251 -20.92 12.79 25.13
N GLU A 252 -20.14 11.84 25.65
CA GLU A 252 -19.53 11.94 26.99
C GLU A 252 -18.57 13.12 27.05
N VAL A 253 -17.69 13.30 26.06
CA VAL A 253 -16.74 14.41 25.98
C VAL A 253 -17.42 15.77 25.99
N PHE A 254 -18.45 15.98 25.15
CA PHE A 254 -19.22 17.23 25.14
C PHE A 254 -19.90 17.48 26.49
N GLY A 255 -20.46 16.43 27.11
CA GLY A 255 -21.04 16.52 28.46
C GLY A 255 -20.01 16.91 29.53
N LEU A 256 -18.78 16.39 29.43
CA LEU A 256 -17.69 16.73 30.34
C LEU A 256 -17.22 18.18 30.18
N VAL A 257 -17.13 18.68 28.94
CA VAL A 257 -16.79 20.09 28.67
C VAL A 257 -17.85 21.03 29.26
N ARG A 258 -19.15 20.73 29.07
CA ARG A 258 -20.23 21.52 29.69
C ARG A 258 -20.15 21.50 31.21
N ARG A 259 -19.87 20.33 31.81
CA ARG A 259 -19.70 20.22 33.26
C ARG A 259 -18.49 21.01 33.76
N LEU A 260 -17.38 20.99 33.02
CA LEU A 260 -16.19 21.77 33.33
C LEU A 260 -16.50 23.27 33.31
N ALA A 261 -17.18 23.74 32.26
CA ALA A 261 -17.62 25.13 32.16
C ALA A 261 -18.53 25.53 33.33
N ALA A 262 -19.51 24.70 33.70
CA ALA A 262 -20.39 24.97 34.84
C ALA A 262 -19.64 25.11 36.18
N VAL A 263 -18.56 24.34 36.40
CA VAL A 263 -17.70 24.47 37.59
C VAL A 263 -16.89 25.76 37.57
N LEU A 264 -16.49 26.21 36.38
CA LEU A 264 -15.69 27.43 36.19
C LEU A 264 -16.56 28.70 36.04
N ASP A 265 -17.87 28.54 35.89
CA ASP A 265 -18.79 29.64 35.78
C ASP A 265 -18.87 30.42 37.12
N GLY A 266 -18.96 31.75 37.00
CA GLY A 266 -19.03 32.67 38.14
C GLY A 266 -17.80 32.65 39.06
N VAL A 267 -16.63 32.23 38.58
CA VAL A 267 -15.39 32.30 39.37
C VAL A 267 -15.02 33.75 39.70
N LYS A 268 -14.78 34.03 40.99
CA LYS A 268 -14.41 35.37 41.50
C LYS A 268 -12.90 35.66 41.41
N THR A 269 -12.06 34.65 41.20
CA THR A 269 -10.60 34.79 41.16
C THR A 269 -9.97 33.77 40.21
N TYR A 270 -9.09 34.25 39.34
CA TYR A 270 -8.38 33.43 38.35
C TYR A 270 -7.06 32.85 38.87
N HIS A 271 -6.79 32.95 40.16
CA HIS A 271 -5.56 32.40 40.75
C HIS A 271 -5.58 30.86 40.68
N GLN A 272 -4.50 30.27 40.15
CA GLN A 272 -4.38 28.83 39.88
C GLN A 272 -4.74 27.97 41.09
N GLY A 273 -4.22 28.31 42.28
CA GLY A 273 -4.51 27.56 43.50
C GLY A 273 -6.00 27.55 43.91
N THR A 274 -6.75 28.60 43.56
CA THR A 274 -8.19 28.67 43.84
C THR A 274 -8.98 27.87 42.83
N LEU A 275 -8.60 27.97 41.54
CA LEU A 275 -9.19 27.16 40.46
C LEU A 275 -8.99 25.66 40.72
N THR A 276 -7.79 25.22 41.12
CA THR A 276 -7.52 23.81 41.46
C THR A 276 -8.40 23.33 42.62
N LYS A 277 -8.56 24.13 43.68
CA LYS A 277 -9.42 23.78 44.82
C LYS A 277 -10.88 23.67 44.41
N ARG A 278 -11.37 24.59 43.57
CA ARG A 278 -12.75 24.60 43.07
C ARG A 278 -13.02 23.40 42.18
N LEU A 279 -12.18 23.17 41.17
CA LEU A 279 -12.25 22.01 40.28
C LEU A 279 -12.30 20.72 41.09
N ARG A 280 -11.39 20.53 42.06
CA ARG A 280 -11.39 19.33 42.90
C ARG A 280 -12.67 19.16 43.73
N LYS A 281 -13.16 20.25 44.35
CA LYS A 281 -14.33 20.22 45.23
C LYS A 281 -15.64 19.97 44.47
N GLU A 282 -15.86 20.68 43.37
CA GLU A 282 -17.14 20.63 42.64
C GLU A 282 -17.20 19.46 41.64
N SER A 283 -16.05 18.94 41.19
CA SER A 283 -16.00 17.78 40.29
C SER A 283 -15.79 16.44 40.99
N ASN A 284 -15.69 16.42 42.33
CA ASN A 284 -15.30 15.24 43.12
C ASN A 284 -14.00 14.57 42.59
N GLY A 285 -13.04 15.39 42.15
CA GLY A 285 -11.76 14.93 41.60
C GLY A 285 -11.77 14.51 40.13
N ALA A 286 -12.88 14.69 39.39
CA ALA A 286 -12.94 14.38 37.96
C ALA A 286 -12.14 15.36 37.08
N PHE A 287 -11.88 16.57 37.57
CA PHE A 287 -11.09 17.60 36.89
C PHE A 287 -9.84 17.97 37.69
N ARG A 288 -8.71 18.09 37.01
CA ARG A 288 -7.44 18.52 37.59
C ARG A 288 -6.78 19.58 36.71
N LEU A 289 -6.43 20.71 37.34
CA LEU A 289 -5.64 21.75 36.69
C LEU A 289 -4.15 21.38 36.73
N GLN A 290 -3.51 21.38 35.57
CA GLN A 290 -2.08 21.08 35.43
C GLN A 290 -1.44 21.94 34.33
N ARG A 291 -0.11 21.83 34.19
CA ARG A 291 0.60 22.40 33.05
C ARG A 291 0.54 21.43 31.87
N SER A 292 0.59 21.94 30.65
CA SER A 292 0.63 21.11 29.44
C SER A 292 1.96 20.38 29.34
N ASP A 293 1.92 19.14 28.86
CA ASP A 293 3.15 18.38 28.54
C ASP A 293 3.86 18.93 27.30
N LEU A 294 3.13 19.61 26.41
CA LEU A 294 3.69 20.19 25.18
C LEU A 294 4.31 21.57 25.40
N ASP A 295 3.76 22.35 26.33
CA ASP A 295 4.26 23.65 26.74
C ASP A 295 4.11 23.79 28.25
N ARG A 296 5.23 23.75 28.98
CA ARG A 296 5.25 23.78 30.44
C ARG A 296 4.67 25.08 31.03
N GLU A 297 4.55 26.13 30.23
CA GLU A 297 3.91 27.39 30.62
C GLU A 297 2.42 27.43 30.29
N ALA A 298 1.89 26.53 29.46
CA ALA A 298 0.46 26.46 29.19
C ALA A 298 -0.30 25.74 30.31
N LEU A 299 -1.49 26.22 30.66
CA LEU A 299 -2.45 25.62 31.58
C LEU A 299 -3.44 24.74 30.81
N VAL A 300 -3.70 23.55 31.35
CA VAL A 300 -4.69 22.60 30.82
C VAL A 300 -5.51 22.00 31.94
N VAL A 301 -6.76 21.61 31.62
CA VAL A 301 -7.58 20.82 32.55
C VAL A 301 -7.60 19.37 32.09
N GLU A 302 -7.04 18.50 32.93
CA GLU A 302 -7.19 17.06 32.81
C GLU A 302 -8.58 16.65 33.24
N VAL A 303 -9.27 15.94 32.37
CA VAL A 303 -10.59 15.37 32.57
C VAL A 303 -10.46 13.84 32.54
N LYS A 304 -10.77 13.18 33.67
CA LYS A 304 -10.90 11.71 33.80
C LYS A 304 -9.79 10.91 33.08
N LEU A 305 -8.55 11.05 33.56
CA LEU A 305 -7.37 10.21 33.26
C LEU A 305 -7.14 9.92 31.76
N ASN A 306 -6.99 10.95 30.91
CA ASN A 306 -6.32 10.93 29.58
C ASN A 306 -6.87 11.99 28.60
N TYR A 307 -7.85 12.81 28.99
CA TYR A 307 -8.36 13.89 28.15
C TYR A 307 -7.92 15.26 28.67
N TRP A 308 -7.37 16.12 27.79
CA TRP A 308 -6.83 17.43 28.17
C TRP A 308 -7.54 18.57 27.42
N VAL A 309 -8.31 19.37 28.16
CA VAL A 309 -8.96 20.57 27.63
C VAL A 309 -7.97 21.72 27.63
N GLY A 310 -7.81 22.37 26.46
CA GLY A 310 -6.95 23.55 26.28
C GLY A 310 -5.52 23.26 25.82
N GLN A 311 -5.15 22.00 25.57
CA GLN A 311 -3.78 21.61 25.22
C GLN A 311 -3.24 22.31 23.96
N SER A 312 -4.08 22.53 22.95
CA SER A 312 -3.73 23.22 21.69
C SER A 312 -3.90 24.75 21.73
N ALA A 313 -4.45 25.28 22.83
CA ALA A 313 -4.82 26.70 22.93
C ALA A 313 -3.70 27.59 23.51
N ASN A 314 -2.67 27.00 24.11
CA ASN A 314 -1.53 27.69 24.75
C ASN A 314 -1.98 28.77 25.76
N LEU A 315 -2.76 28.35 26.76
CA LEU A 315 -3.41 29.24 27.73
C LEU A 315 -2.43 29.56 28.86
N GLN A 316 -1.94 30.79 28.95
CA GLN A 316 -0.88 31.18 29.87
C GLN A 316 -1.42 31.59 31.25
N THR A 317 -2.67 32.06 31.29
CA THR A 317 -3.28 32.60 32.50
C THR A 317 -4.53 31.84 32.92
N GLY A 318 -4.84 31.87 34.22
CA GLY A 318 -6.11 31.32 34.72
C GLY A 318 -7.33 32.03 34.14
N PHE A 319 -7.18 33.30 33.72
CA PHE A 319 -8.21 34.06 33.02
C PHE A 319 -8.48 33.48 31.63
N GLU A 320 -7.42 33.27 30.83
CA GLU A 320 -7.53 32.64 29.52
C GLU A 320 -8.12 31.24 29.62
N LEU A 321 -7.70 30.46 30.61
CA LEU A 321 -8.22 29.11 30.85
C LEU A 321 -9.72 29.09 31.10
N VAL A 322 -10.20 29.93 32.03
CA VAL A 322 -11.63 29.98 32.38
C VAL A 322 -12.45 30.44 31.17
N ASN A 323 -12.04 31.53 30.52
CA ASN A 323 -12.76 32.04 29.35
C ASN A 323 -12.72 31.05 28.17
N TYR A 324 -11.63 30.30 27.98
CA TYR A 324 -11.56 29.25 26.98
C TYR A 324 -12.55 28.13 27.25
N CYS A 325 -12.64 27.65 28.50
CA CYS A 325 -13.56 26.56 28.84
C CYS A 325 -15.02 26.99 28.69
N LEU A 326 -15.36 28.24 29.07
CA LEU A 326 -16.71 28.79 28.88
C LEU A 326 -17.02 28.97 27.39
N ALA A 327 -16.13 29.60 26.63
CA ALA A 327 -16.29 29.76 25.19
C ALA A 327 -16.42 28.41 24.47
N LEU A 328 -15.60 27.42 24.84
CA LEU A 328 -15.68 26.09 24.28
C LEU A 328 -17.02 25.44 24.57
N ALA A 329 -17.57 25.58 25.78
CA ALA A 329 -18.88 25.06 26.12
C ALA A 329 -20.00 25.67 25.27
N ASP A 330 -19.96 26.99 25.01
CA ASP A 330 -20.91 27.66 24.11
C ASP A 330 -20.79 27.11 22.67
N GLU A 331 -19.57 27.02 22.15
CA GLU A 331 -19.30 26.61 20.77
C GLU A 331 -19.70 25.15 20.49
N ILE A 332 -19.58 24.26 21.47
CA ILE A 332 -20.00 22.85 21.32
C ILE A 332 -21.52 22.64 21.43
N GLU A 333 -22.31 23.65 21.80
CA GLU A 333 -23.78 23.52 21.80
C GLU A 333 -24.35 23.48 20.37
N VAL A 334 -23.72 24.18 19.46
CA VAL A 334 -24.16 24.31 18.06
C VAL A 334 -23.48 23.32 17.10
N GLU A 335 -22.44 22.62 17.56
CA GLU A 335 -21.68 21.66 16.74
C GLU A 335 -22.20 20.22 16.86
N PRO A 336 -22.06 19.41 15.79
CA PRO A 336 -22.27 17.97 15.88
C PRO A 336 -21.28 17.34 16.87
N GLN A 337 -21.74 16.33 17.60
CA GLN A 337 -20.96 15.57 18.59
C GLN A 337 -19.99 14.60 17.90
N THR A 338 -19.03 15.15 17.18
CA THR A 338 -17.98 14.44 16.45
C THR A 338 -16.62 15.06 16.77
N PHE A 339 -15.54 14.35 16.44
CA PHE A 339 -14.19 14.89 16.59
C PHE A 339 -13.98 16.19 15.78
N SER A 340 -14.48 16.23 14.54
CA SER A 340 -14.36 17.43 13.69
C SER A 340 -15.13 18.61 14.24
N GLY A 341 -16.33 18.39 14.78
CA GLY A 341 -17.11 19.43 15.45
C GLY A 341 -16.40 19.94 16.71
N TYR A 342 -15.82 19.03 17.50
CA TYR A 342 -15.01 19.42 18.67
C TYR A 342 -13.78 20.26 18.30
N LEU A 343 -13.02 19.86 17.28
CA LEU A 343 -11.85 20.63 16.81
C LEU A 343 -12.26 22.03 16.32
N SER A 344 -13.34 22.11 15.55
CA SER A 344 -13.88 23.39 15.06
C SER A 344 -14.31 24.30 16.22
N ALA A 345 -14.95 23.75 17.24
CA ALA A 345 -15.30 24.46 18.46
C ALA A 345 -14.06 24.93 19.24
N CYS A 346 -13.00 24.12 19.31
CA CYS A 346 -11.72 24.52 19.94
C CYS A 346 -11.09 25.72 19.24
N ASP A 347 -11.06 25.72 17.91
CA ASP A 347 -10.47 26.82 17.13
C ASP A 347 -11.24 28.13 17.34
N ARG A 348 -12.59 28.06 17.37
CA ARG A 348 -13.43 29.24 17.63
C ARG A 348 -13.34 29.72 19.06
N ALA A 349 -13.33 28.81 20.05
CA ALA A 349 -13.11 29.16 21.44
C ALA A 349 -11.74 29.85 21.65
N LYS A 350 -10.69 29.35 20.98
CA LYS A 350 -9.36 29.96 20.99
C LYS A 350 -9.39 31.37 20.38
N ALA A 351 -10.05 31.54 19.24
CA ALA A 351 -10.20 32.85 18.60
C ALA A 351 -10.96 33.85 19.51
N ARG A 352 -12.01 33.40 20.20
CA ARG A 352 -12.79 34.21 21.14
C ARG A 352 -11.98 34.63 22.36
N VAL A 353 -11.09 33.78 22.88
CA VAL A 353 -10.19 34.16 23.97
C VAL A 353 -9.11 35.14 23.48
N ALA A 354 -8.56 34.93 22.29
CA ALA A 354 -7.57 35.83 21.71
C ALA A 354 -8.09 37.26 21.53
N SER A 355 -9.37 37.44 21.17
CA SER A 355 -10.00 38.76 21.05
C SER A 355 -10.28 39.44 22.39
N LEU A 356 -10.37 38.69 23.49
CA LEU A 356 -10.51 39.25 24.85
C LEU A 356 -9.16 39.73 25.41
N VAL A 357 -8.06 39.11 25.01
CA VAL A 357 -6.70 39.44 25.48
C VAL A 357 -6.06 40.56 24.65
N LYS A 358 -6.41 40.68 23.37
CA LYS A 358 -5.96 41.78 22.49
C LYS A 358 -7.14 42.71 22.17
N PRO A 359 -7.24 43.92 22.74
CA PRO A 359 -8.22 44.88 22.28
C PRO A 359 -7.94 45.25 20.81
N PRO A 360 -8.97 45.43 19.96
CA PRO A 360 -8.76 45.92 18.60
C PRO A 360 -8.20 47.35 18.67
N LEU A 361 -7.09 47.58 17.98
CA LEU A 361 -6.33 48.84 17.94
C LEU A 361 -7.08 50.02 17.27
N ASP A 362 -8.37 49.89 16.92
CA ASP A 362 -9.07 50.83 16.02
C ASP A 362 -9.96 51.89 16.70
N THR A 363 -9.81 52.14 18.00
CA THR A 363 -10.55 53.24 18.66
C THR A 363 -9.70 54.12 19.58
N ALA A 364 -8.48 54.44 19.17
CA ALA A 364 -7.80 55.60 19.73
C ALA A 364 -8.30 56.87 19.01
N ARG A 365 -9.36 57.47 19.55
CA ARG A 365 -9.75 58.86 19.21
C ARG A 365 -8.52 59.76 19.39
N SER A 366 -7.99 60.26 18.27
CA SER A 366 -7.01 61.34 18.23
C SER A 366 -7.57 62.57 18.97
N THR A 367 -7.15 62.76 20.21
CA THR A 367 -7.25 64.06 20.89
C THR A 367 -6.26 65.00 20.21
N ARG A 368 -6.71 65.70 19.17
CA ARG A 368 -5.99 66.86 18.62
C ARG A 368 -5.86 67.88 19.74
N ARG A 369 -4.62 68.12 20.18
CA ARG A 369 -4.24 69.28 21.00
C ARG A 369 -4.57 70.55 20.20
N PRO A 370 -5.08 71.62 20.82
CA PRO A 370 -5.19 72.91 20.15
C PRO A 370 -3.79 73.41 19.78
N PRO A 371 -3.61 74.13 18.65
CA PRO A 371 -2.33 74.70 18.28
C PRO A 371 -1.92 75.78 19.30
N ASP A 372 -0.65 75.79 19.67
CA ASP A 372 -0.02 76.73 20.60
C ASP A 372 0.59 77.88 19.78
N ASP A 373 0.50 79.12 20.26
CA ASP A 373 0.77 80.38 19.53
C ASP A 373 2.27 80.65 19.24
N PHE A 374 3.11 79.62 19.16
CA PHE A 374 4.56 79.74 19.00
C PHE A 374 5.12 79.28 17.65
N ASP A 375 4.27 78.85 16.70
CA ASP A 375 4.71 78.39 15.37
C ASP A 375 4.80 79.51 14.30
N GLU A 376 4.86 80.79 14.69
CA GLU A 376 4.91 81.94 13.75
C GLU A 376 6.27 82.66 13.65
N ALA A 377 7.37 82.03 14.05
CA ALA A 377 8.71 82.63 13.91
C ALA A 377 9.74 81.71 13.26
N ALA A 378 9.49 81.35 11.99
CA ALA A 378 10.52 80.96 11.05
C ALA A 378 10.06 81.23 9.61
N ALA A 379 10.15 82.50 9.20
CA ALA A 379 10.15 82.92 7.80
C ALA A 379 11.57 83.19 7.34
#